data_AF-A0A5E7VTX1-F1
#
_entry.id   AF-A0A5E7VTX1-F1
#
_cell.length_a   1.000
_cell.length_b   1.000
_cell.length_c   1.000
_cell.angle_alpha   90.00
_cell.angle_beta   90.00
_cell.angle_gamma   90.00
#
_symmetry.space_group_name_H-M   'P 1'
#
loop_
_entity.id
_entity.type
_entity.pdbx_description
1 polymer ?
#
loop_
_entity_poly.entity_id
_entity_poly.type
_entity_poly.pdbx_seq_one_letter_code
_entity_poly.pdbx_strand_id
1 'polypeptide(L)'
;MVEEKRIDNLSRQFSYNRGGHLTRVDEIGYGDRGERPQRSTEFERDSIGRLLAKLNADARQDYTYDDGDRLLSIARLPTANGKKLGVNEEKLDFAYDLLGRLLKEITPQGALSYDYDPLSNLTTLTLPTGQHLNHLYYGSGHLHQLNLDGQLISDMERDDLHREVLRTQGKLTSCFGYDAMGRKAWQFASTLPAEKLSQVHNPGINTSLLVEHAYNPIHRRYQYDPAGELTRTLDKLRGEIKYEYEANGQLHSRDTGKLVDSEEFRYDAAANRLNFNTSQFDHVKDNRIKQWRDQEYAYDAWGNLIEKRSGMSRLQTFSYDGENRLVRAETLVGGKLESTGAYRYDSLGRRVAKVSEVNGVTEQKHFLWQGLRMLREETPGQSSLYIYEPGSYAPLARVDQEEGGEQTLYYFHTDQIGTPLEMTDHEGQIVWQATYKAWGAVERLDVSAVEQNLRFQGQYFDDETGLHYNTFR
;
A
#
# COMPACT_ATOMS: atom_id res chain seq x y z
N MET A 1 28.74 15.70 18.53
CA MET A 1 27.35 15.33 18.87
C MET A 1 26.46 16.31 18.16
N VAL A 2 25.60 15.82 17.27
CA VAL A 2 24.61 16.65 16.58
C VAL A 2 23.27 16.35 17.24
N GLU A 3 22.45 17.38 17.48
CA GLU A 3 21.12 17.23 18.07
C GLU A 3 20.06 17.79 17.11
N GLU A 4 19.03 17.00 16.87
CA GLU A 4 17.79 17.41 16.19
C GLU A 4 16.71 17.50 17.26
N LYS A 5 16.03 18.65 17.36
CA LYS A 5 14.83 18.80 18.18
C LYS A 5 13.62 19.00 17.28
N ARG A 6 12.63 18.14 17.41
CA ARG A 6 11.38 18.18 16.64
C ARG A 6 10.35 19.09 17.30
N ILE A 7 9.31 19.44 16.53
CA ILE A 7 8.21 20.31 16.98
C ILE A 7 7.47 19.74 18.20
N ASP A 8 7.41 18.41 18.31
CA ASP A 8 6.80 17.67 19.43
C ASP A 8 7.75 17.47 20.63
N ASN A 9 8.88 18.17 20.64
CA ASN A 9 9.96 18.07 21.63
C ASN A 9 10.69 16.72 21.67
N LEU A 10 10.42 15.78 20.76
CA LEU A 10 11.29 14.61 20.55
C LEU A 10 12.68 15.12 20.15
N SER A 11 13.70 14.68 20.90
CA SER A 11 15.10 15.05 20.63
C SER A 11 15.88 13.83 20.17
N ARG A 12 16.66 13.96 19.11
CA ARG A 12 17.54 12.92 18.57
C ARG A 12 18.98 13.36 18.65
N GLN A 13 19.82 12.55 19.26
CA GLN A 13 21.23 12.82 19.43
C GLN A 13 22.05 11.81 18.64
N PHE A 14 22.93 12.32 17.78
CA PHE A 14 23.69 11.51 16.83
C PHE A 14 25.17 11.46 17.20
N SER A 15 25.71 10.24 17.26
CA SER A 15 27.12 9.95 17.47
C SER A 15 27.75 9.30 16.24
N TYR A 16 28.98 9.70 15.93
CA TYR A 16 29.69 9.27 14.73
C TYR A 16 31.09 8.76 15.10
N ASN A 17 31.61 7.81 14.32
CA ASN A 17 33.00 7.38 14.43
C ASN A 17 33.96 8.41 13.77
N ARG A 18 35.28 8.17 13.85
CA ARG A 18 36.29 9.05 13.22
C ARG A 18 36.17 9.16 11.70
N GLY A 19 35.58 8.15 11.05
CA GLY A 19 35.30 8.16 9.60
C GLY A 19 34.04 8.96 9.22
N GLY A 20 33.34 9.55 10.20
CA GLY A 20 32.11 10.31 9.96
C GLY A 20 30.86 9.44 9.79
N HIS A 21 30.94 8.13 10.07
CA HIS A 21 29.79 7.25 9.96
C HIS A 21 29.00 7.18 11.27
N LEU A 22 27.66 7.20 11.17
CA LEU A 22 26.75 7.14 12.31
C LEU A 22 26.90 5.82 13.07
N THR A 23 27.17 5.89 14.37
CA THR A 23 27.33 4.72 15.26
C THR A 23 26.25 4.62 16.34
N ARG A 24 25.54 5.70 16.66
CA ARG A 24 24.46 5.67 17.65
C ARG A 24 23.48 6.82 17.45
N VAL A 25 22.20 6.51 17.65
CA VAL A 25 21.10 7.48 17.78
C VAL A 25 20.44 7.28 19.13
N ASP A 26 20.45 8.33 19.95
CA ASP A 26 19.68 8.39 21.19
C ASP A 26 18.41 9.22 20.95
N GLU A 27 17.25 8.64 21.19
CA GLU A 27 15.94 9.32 21.09
C GLU A 27 15.40 9.60 22.49
N ILE A 28 15.17 10.87 22.79
CA ILE A 28 14.63 11.35 24.06
C ILE A 28 13.20 11.84 23.80
N GLY A 29 12.23 11.01 24.18
CA GLY A 29 10.82 11.31 24.02
C GLY A 29 10.32 12.41 24.95
N TYR A 30 9.11 12.89 24.68
CA TYR A 30 8.43 13.88 25.51
C TYR A 30 6.97 13.46 25.76
N GLY A 31 6.69 13.02 26.97
CA GLY A 31 5.34 12.65 27.40
C GLY A 31 4.53 13.87 27.89
N ASP A 32 3.20 13.78 27.80
CA ASP A 32 2.28 14.86 28.21
C ASP A 32 2.41 15.23 29.71
N ARG A 33 2.96 14.33 30.54
CA ARG A 33 3.24 14.55 31.98
C ARG A 33 4.65 15.07 32.27
N GLY A 34 5.42 15.43 31.25
CA GLY A 34 6.82 15.87 31.37
C GLY A 34 7.83 14.73 31.49
N GLU A 35 7.39 13.48 31.29
CA GLU A 35 8.25 12.30 31.23
C GLU A 35 9.22 12.40 30.03
N ARG A 36 10.48 12.00 30.23
CA ARG A 36 11.52 12.02 29.19
C ARG A 36 12.15 10.64 28.99
N PRO A 37 11.37 9.64 28.51
CA PRO A 37 11.90 8.31 28.27
C PRO A 37 12.98 8.36 27.18
N GLN A 38 13.98 7.49 27.30
CA GLN A 38 15.11 7.43 26.38
C GLN A 38 15.22 6.04 25.79
N ARG A 39 15.58 5.95 24.51
CA ARG A 39 15.98 4.71 23.84
C ARG A 39 17.14 4.98 22.89
N SER A 40 17.96 3.95 22.67
CA SER A 40 19.13 4.04 21.79
C SER A 40 19.07 2.99 20.70
N THR A 41 19.52 3.37 19.50
CA THR A 41 19.89 2.43 18.44
C THR A 41 21.37 2.58 18.14
N GLU A 42 22.11 1.47 18.16
CA GLU A 42 23.55 1.42 17.89
C GLU A 42 23.82 0.77 16.53
N PHE A 43 24.89 1.20 15.88
CA PHE A 43 25.28 0.78 14.55
C PHE A 43 26.77 0.42 14.53
N GLU A 44 27.08 -0.82 14.19
CA GLU A 44 28.43 -1.27 13.87
C GLU A 44 28.66 -1.09 12.36
N ARG A 45 29.81 -0.55 11.96
CA ARG A 45 30.12 -0.28 10.55
C ARG A 45 31.55 -0.65 10.22
N ASP A 46 31.79 -1.01 8.96
CA ASP A 46 33.14 -1.23 8.45
C ASP A 46 33.86 0.09 8.11
N SER A 47 35.08 -0.02 7.58
CA SER A 47 35.93 1.13 7.25
C SER A 47 35.43 2.01 6.11
N ILE A 48 34.53 1.49 5.26
CA ILE A 48 33.91 2.25 4.17
C ILE A 48 32.47 2.68 4.50
N GLY A 49 32.00 2.37 5.70
CA GLY A 49 30.73 2.83 6.25
C GLY A 49 29.54 1.90 6.03
N ARG A 50 29.74 0.70 5.47
CA ARG A 50 28.65 -0.31 5.36
C ARG A 50 28.20 -0.74 6.74
N LEU A 51 26.90 -0.98 6.90
CA LEU A 51 26.29 -1.35 8.18
C LEU A 51 26.58 -2.82 8.45
N LEU A 52 27.35 -3.16 9.49
CA LEU A 52 27.64 -4.54 9.87
C LEU A 52 26.63 -5.07 10.89
N ALA A 53 26.19 -4.22 11.81
CA ALA A 53 25.13 -4.58 12.76
C ALA A 53 24.30 -3.36 13.17
N LYS A 54 23.02 -3.60 13.45
CA LYS A 54 22.09 -2.65 14.08
C LYS A 54 21.54 -3.27 15.36
N LEU A 55 21.59 -2.53 16.46
CA LEU A 55 21.17 -3.00 17.76
C LEU A 55 20.19 -2.01 18.39
N ASN A 56 19.08 -2.51 18.91
CA ASN A 56 18.15 -1.73 19.74
C ASN A 56 17.67 -2.58 20.93
N ALA A 57 16.67 -2.09 21.66
CA ALA A 57 16.13 -2.80 22.82
C ALA A 57 15.53 -4.18 22.48
N ASP A 58 15.15 -4.41 21.22
CA ASP A 58 14.36 -5.57 20.80
C ASP A 58 15.18 -6.61 20.05
N ALA A 59 16.21 -6.21 19.30
CA ALA A 59 17.04 -7.15 18.54
C ALA A 59 18.43 -6.61 18.18
N ARG A 60 19.32 -7.55 17.85
CA ARG A 60 20.52 -7.33 17.01
C ARG A 60 20.21 -7.83 15.60
N GLN A 61 20.57 -7.05 14.59
CA GLN A 61 20.53 -7.43 13.18
C GLN A 61 21.93 -7.35 12.63
N ASP A 62 22.46 -8.45 12.10
CA ASP A 62 23.77 -8.53 11.47
C ASP A 62 23.61 -8.58 9.95
N TYR A 63 24.47 -7.84 9.25
CA TYR A 63 24.41 -7.65 7.80
C TYR A 63 25.72 -8.15 7.18
N THR A 64 25.61 -8.85 6.05
CA THR A 64 26.77 -9.31 5.28
C THR A 64 26.70 -8.81 3.86
N TYR A 65 27.87 -8.63 3.24
CA TYR A 65 27.99 -8.08 1.89
C TYR A 65 28.97 -8.90 1.08
N ASP A 66 28.84 -8.84 -0.24
CA ASP A 66 29.88 -9.30 -1.15
C ASP A 66 30.94 -8.22 -1.41
N ASP A 67 31.93 -8.57 -2.25
CA ASP A 67 33.01 -7.66 -2.65
C ASP A 67 32.53 -6.50 -3.54
N GLY A 68 31.29 -6.56 -4.05
CA GLY A 68 30.65 -5.52 -4.84
C GLY A 68 29.73 -4.60 -4.02
N ASP A 69 29.84 -4.63 -2.68
CA ASP A 69 29.02 -3.87 -1.73
C ASP A 69 27.51 -4.20 -1.76
N ARG A 70 27.13 -5.37 -2.27
CA ARG A 70 25.73 -5.81 -2.32
C ARG A 70 25.39 -6.63 -1.08
N LEU A 71 24.21 -6.39 -0.52
CA LEU A 71 23.74 -7.03 0.72
C LEU A 71 23.45 -8.51 0.49
N LEU A 72 24.22 -9.42 1.10
CA LEU A 72 24.01 -10.86 0.98
C LEU A 72 23.03 -11.42 2.00
N SER A 73 23.01 -10.89 3.21
CA SER A 73 22.09 -11.39 4.24
C SER A 73 21.78 -10.38 5.32
N ILE A 74 20.61 -10.53 5.95
CA ILE A 74 20.29 -9.92 7.24
C ILE A 74 19.91 -11.04 8.22
N ALA A 75 20.59 -11.16 9.34
CA ALA A 75 20.27 -12.12 10.40
C ALA A 75 19.81 -11.37 11.65
N ARG A 76 18.62 -11.65 12.15
CA ARG A 76 18.05 -11.01 13.34
C ARG A 76 18.05 -11.95 14.53
N LEU A 77 18.64 -11.52 15.64
CA LEU A 77 18.60 -12.18 16.94
C LEU A 77 17.80 -11.33 17.94
N PRO A 78 16.61 -11.76 18.38
CA PRO A 78 15.79 -10.98 19.30
C PRO A 78 16.32 -11.04 20.74
N THR A 79 16.24 -9.90 21.43
CA THR A 79 16.48 -9.82 22.88
C THR A 79 15.30 -10.45 23.65
N ALA A 80 15.45 -10.59 24.97
CA ALA A 80 14.33 -11.01 25.83
C ALA A 80 13.13 -10.05 25.76
N ASN A 81 13.36 -8.75 25.52
CA ASN A 81 12.29 -7.77 25.36
C ASN A 81 11.63 -7.91 23.98
N GLY A 82 12.41 -8.04 22.91
CA GLY A 82 11.87 -8.26 21.57
C GLY A 82 11.00 -9.51 21.48
N LYS A 83 11.40 -10.62 22.12
CA LYS A 83 10.59 -11.85 22.19
C LYS A 83 9.21 -11.62 22.82
N LYS A 84 9.11 -10.77 23.85
CA LYS A 84 7.82 -10.41 24.48
C LYS A 84 6.91 -9.59 23.54
N LEU A 85 7.51 -8.86 22.60
CA LEU A 85 6.81 -8.08 21.57
C LEU A 85 6.53 -8.90 20.29
N GLY A 86 6.86 -10.19 20.26
CA GLY A 86 6.66 -11.05 19.09
C GLY A 86 7.76 -10.93 18.02
N VAL A 87 8.89 -10.29 18.31
CA VAL A 87 10.07 -10.26 17.43
C VAL A 87 10.75 -11.63 17.46
N ASN A 88 10.86 -12.25 16.29
CA ASN A 88 11.43 -13.59 16.13
C ASN A 88 12.83 -13.53 15.50
N GLU A 89 13.60 -14.57 15.79
CA GLU A 89 14.82 -14.86 15.04
C GLU A 89 14.46 -15.14 13.57
N GLU A 90 15.25 -14.57 12.67
CA GLU A 90 15.09 -14.80 11.23
C GLU A 90 16.39 -14.57 10.49
N LYS A 91 16.44 -15.05 9.25
CA LYS A 91 17.47 -14.72 8.30
C LYS A 91 16.85 -14.46 6.93
N LEU A 92 17.27 -13.36 6.31
CA LEU A 92 17.01 -13.04 4.92
C LEU A 92 18.31 -13.24 4.14
N ASP A 93 18.25 -13.91 3.00
CA ASP A 93 19.40 -14.15 2.13
C ASP A 93 19.10 -13.65 0.71
N PHE A 94 20.09 -13.02 0.08
CA PHE A 94 20.01 -12.45 -1.25
C PHE A 94 21.12 -12.99 -2.14
N ALA A 95 20.80 -13.26 -3.40
CA ALA A 95 21.78 -13.64 -4.42
C ALA A 95 21.68 -12.70 -5.62
N TYR A 96 22.82 -12.39 -6.23
CA TYR A 96 22.89 -11.48 -7.37
C TYR A 96 23.66 -12.08 -8.54
N ASP A 97 23.35 -11.63 -9.74
CA ASP A 97 24.16 -11.93 -10.92
C ASP A 97 25.39 -11.02 -11.03
N LEU A 98 26.18 -11.16 -12.10
CA LEU A 98 27.37 -10.33 -12.34
C LEU A 98 27.04 -8.86 -12.64
N LEU A 99 25.80 -8.55 -13.03
CA LEU A 99 25.33 -7.18 -13.28
C LEU A 99 24.74 -6.52 -12.02
N GLY A 100 24.67 -7.22 -10.89
CA GLY A 100 24.09 -6.70 -9.66
C GLY A 100 22.57 -6.83 -9.57
N ARG A 101 21.94 -7.59 -10.46
CA ARG A 101 20.49 -7.83 -10.44
C ARG A 101 20.20 -8.96 -9.44
N LEU A 102 19.13 -8.79 -8.65
CA LEU A 102 18.72 -9.74 -7.63
C LEU A 102 18.23 -11.02 -8.30
N LEU A 103 18.91 -12.15 -8.14
CA LEU A 103 18.50 -13.45 -8.63
C LEU A 103 17.61 -14.20 -7.66
N LYS A 104 17.77 -13.99 -6.35
CA LYS A 104 17.03 -14.72 -5.33
C LYS A 104 16.87 -13.90 -4.06
N GLU A 105 15.68 -13.96 -3.46
CA GLU A 105 15.41 -13.51 -2.10
C GLU A 105 14.85 -14.71 -1.32
N ILE A 106 15.51 -15.10 -0.23
CA ILE A 106 15.09 -16.21 0.63
C ILE A 106 14.69 -15.62 1.98
N THR A 107 13.45 -15.88 2.39
CA THR A 107 12.92 -15.49 3.70
C THR A 107 12.34 -16.72 4.41
N PRO A 108 11.98 -16.63 5.70
CA PRO A 108 11.26 -17.70 6.37
C PRO A 108 9.88 -18.03 5.75
N GLN A 109 9.31 -17.13 4.95
CA GLN A 109 8.05 -17.34 4.23
C GLN A 109 8.24 -18.07 2.89
N GLY A 110 9.47 -18.14 2.39
CA GLY A 110 9.78 -18.83 1.13
C GLY A 110 10.87 -18.13 0.32
N ALA A 111 11.20 -18.72 -0.82
CA ALA A 111 12.18 -18.17 -1.75
C ALA A 111 11.51 -17.64 -3.01
N LEU A 112 11.84 -16.39 -3.37
CA LEU A 112 11.58 -15.82 -4.69
C LEU A 112 12.82 -15.92 -5.55
N SER A 113 12.66 -16.28 -6.81
CA SER A 113 13.74 -16.26 -7.81
C SER A 113 13.36 -15.40 -9.01
N TYR A 114 14.34 -14.72 -9.59
CA TYR A 114 14.14 -13.71 -10.61
C TYR A 114 15.03 -14.00 -11.82
N ASP A 115 14.41 -14.09 -12.99
CA ASP A 115 15.10 -14.22 -14.26
C ASP A 115 14.95 -12.94 -15.07
N TYR A 116 16.02 -12.55 -15.76
CA TYR A 116 16.06 -11.31 -16.53
C TYR A 116 16.52 -11.55 -17.96
N ASP A 117 16.00 -10.74 -18.88
CA ASP A 117 16.53 -10.66 -20.24
C ASP A 117 17.88 -9.89 -20.29
N PRO A 118 18.56 -9.83 -21.44
CA PRO A 118 19.79 -9.05 -21.61
C PRO A 118 19.62 -7.53 -21.42
N LEU A 119 18.40 -7.00 -21.50
CA LEU A 119 18.06 -5.59 -21.26
C LEU A 119 17.71 -5.31 -19.78
N SER A 120 17.81 -6.33 -18.92
CA SER A 120 17.48 -6.26 -17.49
C SER A 120 16.00 -6.07 -17.17
N ASN A 121 15.12 -6.47 -18.08
CA ASN A 121 13.70 -6.62 -17.78
C ASN A 121 13.49 -7.96 -17.05
N LEU A 122 12.68 -7.96 -15.99
CA LEU A 122 12.31 -9.17 -15.24
C LEU A 122 11.41 -10.04 -16.12
N THR A 123 11.89 -11.18 -16.62
CA THR A 123 11.09 -12.07 -17.48
C THR A 123 10.27 -13.08 -16.68
N THR A 124 10.81 -13.57 -15.56
CA THR A 124 10.10 -14.57 -14.74
C THR A 124 10.35 -14.31 -13.26
N LEU A 125 9.26 -14.28 -12.50
CA LEU A 125 9.27 -14.36 -11.04
C LEU A 125 8.80 -15.75 -10.63
N THR A 126 9.68 -16.53 -10.03
CA THR A 126 9.33 -17.86 -9.49
C THR A 126 8.95 -17.73 -8.02
N LEU A 127 7.72 -18.14 -7.69
CA LEU A 127 7.16 -18.12 -6.34
C LEU A 127 7.65 -19.30 -5.48
N PRO A 128 7.54 -19.24 -4.14
CA PRO A 128 7.90 -20.36 -3.26
C PRO A 128 7.09 -21.63 -3.52
N THR A 129 5.90 -21.48 -4.10
CA THR A 129 5.02 -22.57 -4.52
C THR A 129 5.50 -23.28 -5.79
N GLY A 130 6.52 -22.74 -6.47
CA GLY A 130 7.00 -23.23 -7.77
C GLY A 130 6.28 -22.61 -8.98
N GLN A 131 5.25 -21.80 -8.76
CA GLN A 131 4.55 -21.10 -9.84
C GLN A 131 5.43 -20.01 -10.47
N HIS A 132 5.26 -19.78 -11.76
CA HIS A 132 6.02 -18.82 -12.55
C HIS A 132 5.13 -17.69 -13.05
N LEU A 133 5.32 -16.48 -12.53
CA LEU A 133 4.74 -15.27 -13.07
C LEU A 133 5.66 -14.72 -14.16
N ASN A 134 5.26 -14.90 -15.41
CA ASN A 134 6.03 -14.52 -16.58
C ASN A 134 5.60 -13.16 -17.12
N HIS A 135 6.59 -12.41 -17.57
CA HIS A 135 6.48 -11.09 -18.17
C HIS A 135 7.08 -11.16 -19.56
N LEU A 136 6.26 -10.93 -20.59
CA LEU A 136 6.73 -10.86 -21.97
C LEU A 136 6.80 -9.41 -22.40
N TYR A 137 7.94 -9.03 -22.98
CA TYR A 137 8.21 -7.68 -23.44
C TYR A 137 8.34 -7.65 -24.96
N TYR A 138 7.98 -6.53 -25.58
CA TYR A 138 8.36 -6.23 -26.97
C TYR A 138 9.27 -5.01 -27.04
N GLY A 139 10.02 -4.91 -28.14
CA GLY A 139 10.87 -3.77 -28.45
C GLY A 139 11.89 -3.48 -27.35
N SER A 140 11.87 -2.26 -26.83
CA SER A 140 12.84 -1.73 -25.85
C SER A 140 12.45 -1.96 -24.38
N GLY A 141 11.69 -3.02 -24.07
CA GLY A 141 11.30 -3.35 -22.69
C GLY A 141 9.87 -2.95 -22.30
N HIS A 142 8.97 -2.84 -23.27
CA HIS A 142 7.55 -2.55 -22.98
C HIS A 142 6.81 -3.84 -22.67
N LEU A 143 6.21 -3.93 -21.48
CA LEU A 143 5.43 -5.10 -21.10
C LEU A 143 4.26 -5.27 -22.06
N HIS A 144 4.17 -6.47 -22.62
CA HIS A 144 3.15 -6.91 -23.56
C HIS A 144 2.17 -7.88 -22.92
N GLN A 145 2.66 -8.82 -22.11
CA GLN A 145 1.84 -9.87 -21.54
C GLN A 145 2.31 -10.26 -20.14
N LEU A 146 1.33 -10.57 -19.28
CA LEU A 146 1.50 -11.30 -18.03
C LEU A 146 0.81 -12.65 -18.12
N ASN A 147 1.49 -13.72 -17.72
CA ASN A 147 0.89 -15.04 -17.55
C ASN A 147 1.41 -15.73 -16.29
N LEU A 148 0.58 -16.58 -15.68
CA LEU A 148 0.93 -17.41 -14.52
C LEU A 148 0.94 -18.87 -14.99
N ASP A 149 2.12 -19.50 -15.01
CA ASP A 149 2.30 -20.87 -15.52
C ASP A 149 1.72 -21.09 -16.93
N GLY A 150 1.77 -20.07 -17.78
CA GLY A 150 1.21 -20.08 -19.14
C GLY A 150 -0.27 -19.70 -19.23
N GLN A 151 -1.00 -19.61 -18.11
CA GLN A 151 -2.34 -19.03 -18.10
C GLN A 151 -2.26 -17.52 -18.28
N LEU A 152 -2.82 -17.02 -19.39
CA LEU A 152 -2.90 -15.59 -19.67
C LEU A 152 -3.61 -14.85 -18.52
N ILE A 153 -2.93 -13.84 -17.97
CA ILE A 153 -3.51 -12.89 -17.01
C ILE A 153 -3.93 -11.63 -17.78
N SER A 154 -3.04 -11.02 -18.56
CA SER A 154 -3.36 -9.79 -19.28
C SER A 154 -2.41 -9.58 -20.44
N ASP A 155 -2.95 -9.22 -21.59
CA ASP A 155 -2.23 -8.65 -22.73
C ASP A 155 -2.42 -7.13 -22.73
N MET A 156 -1.40 -6.39 -23.15
CA MET A 156 -1.35 -4.94 -23.14
C MET A 156 -0.91 -4.40 -24.50
N GLU A 157 -1.63 -3.39 -24.98
CA GLU A 157 -1.27 -2.60 -26.15
C GLU A 157 -0.95 -1.17 -25.75
N ARG A 158 -0.06 -0.53 -26.52
CA ARG A 158 0.41 0.83 -26.24
C ARG A 158 0.33 1.72 -27.47
N ASP A 159 0.23 3.01 -27.25
CA ASP A 159 0.34 4.01 -28.31
C ASP A 159 1.81 4.27 -28.70
N ASP A 160 2.02 5.16 -29.68
CA ASP A 160 3.34 5.57 -30.16
C ASP A 160 4.20 6.28 -29.09
N LEU A 161 3.58 6.73 -27.99
CA LEU A 161 4.26 7.30 -26.82
C LEU A 161 4.50 6.24 -25.73
N HIS A 162 4.25 4.96 -26.03
CA HIS A 162 4.37 3.82 -25.15
C HIS A 162 3.48 3.88 -23.90
N ARG A 163 2.39 4.65 -23.95
CA ARG A 163 1.36 4.65 -22.92
C ARG A 163 0.40 3.51 -23.19
N GLU A 164 0.00 2.82 -22.13
CA GLU A 164 -0.93 1.70 -22.26
C GLU A 164 -2.32 2.22 -22.66
N VAL A 165 -2.85 1.71 -23.76
CA VAL A 165 -4.15 2.12 -24.29
C VAL A 165 -5.19 1.00 -24.22
N LEU A 166 -4.75 -0.26 -24.16
CA LEU A 166 -5.62 -1.41 -23.98
C LEU A 166 -4.99 -2.41 -23.03
N ARG A 167 -5.84 -3.12 -22.28
CA ARG A 167 -5.49 -4.39 -21.64
C ARG A 167 -6.63 -5.40 -21.65
N THR A 168 -6.30 -6.69 -21.70
CA THR A 168 -7.27 -7.77 -21.49
C THR A 168 -7.40 -8.12 -20.00
N GLN A 169 -8.61 -8.41 -19.55
CA GLN A 169 -8.97 -8.72 -18.16
C GLN A 169 -10.14 -9.74 -18.18
N GLY A 170 -9.82 -11.00 -18.49
CA GLY A 170 -10.82 -12.04 -18.71
C GLY A 170 -11.63 -11.75 -19.98
N LYS A 171 -12.96 -11.82 -19.90
CA LYS A 171 -13.86 -11.42 -21.00
C LYS A 171 -13.92 -9.91 -21.25
N LEU A 172 -13.39 -9.09 -20.34
CA LEU A 172 -13.34 -7.65 -20.52
C LEU A 172 -12.03 -7.23 -21.18
N THR A 173 -12.11 -6.19 -22.00
CA THR A 173 -10.97 -5.42 -22.46
C THR A 173 -11.15 -3.99 -21.96
N SER A 174 -10.15 -3.50 -21.22
CA SER A 174 -10.10 -2.14 -20.70
C SER A 174 -9.37 -1.24 -21.68
N CYS A 175 -9.90 -0.04 -21.91
CA CYS A 175 -9.35 0.98 -22.81
C CYS A 175 -9.05 2.25 -22.02
N PHE A 176 -7.95 2.93 -22.37
CA PHE A 176 -7.50 4.13 -21.67
C PHE A 176 -7.14 5.24 -22.66
N GLY A 177 -7.63 6.46 -22.39
CA GLY A 177 -7.22 7.65 -23.12
C GLY A 177 -6.59 8.67 -22.21
N TYR A 178 -5.70 9.46 -22.80
CA TYR A 178 -4.88 10.44 -22.11
C TYR A 178 -5.09 11.85 -22.66
N ASP A 179 -4.92 12.85 -21.81
CA ASP A 179 -4.84 14.24 -22.26
C ASP A 179 -3.46 14.56 -22.85
N ALA A 180 -3.27 15.81 -23.29
CA ALA A 180 -2.03 16.29 -23.86
C ALA A 180 -0.84 16.28 -22.88
N MET A 181 -1.10 16.20 -21.57
CA MET A 181 -0.08 16.12 -20.51
C MET A 181 0.21 14.67 -20.11
N GLY A 182 -0.43 13.69 -20.75
CA GLY A 182 -0.26 12.27 -20.46
C GLY A 182 -1.05 11.77 -19.25
N ARG A 183 -1.97 12.56 -18.71
CA ARG A 183 -2.85 12.13 -17.60
C ARG A 183 -4.04 11.37 -18.15
N LYS A 184 -4.50 10.35 -17.42
CA LYS A 184 -5.67 9.55 -17.83
C LYS A 184 -6.91 10.44 -17.88
N ALA A 185 -7.43 10.70 -19.07
CA ALA A 185 -8.61 11.53 -19.32
C ALA A 185 -9.91 10.72 -19.33
N TRP A 186 -9.84 9.45 -19.74
CA TRP A 186 -10.97 8.54 -19.69
C TRP A 186 -10.51 7.09 -19.65
N GLN A 187 -11.39 6.22 -19.16
CA GLN A 187 -11.21 4.77 -19.22
C GLN A 187 -12.55 4.05 -19.24
N PHE A 188 -12.60 2.88 -19.84
CA PHE A 188 -13.77 2.00 -19.77
C PHE A 188 -13.40 0.54 -20.01
N ALA A 189 -14.24 -0.38 -19.55
CA ALA A 189 -14.14 -1.80 -19.83
C ALA A 189 -15.33 -2.28 -20.68
N SER A 190 -15.07 -3.16 -21.64
CA SER A 190 -16.10 -3.70 -22.54
C SER A 190 -15.84 -5.17 -22.87
N THR A 191 -16.89 -5.92 -23.20
CA THR A 191 -16.79 -7.30 -23.70
C THR A 191 -16.45 -7.37 -25.20
N LEU A 192 -16.30 -6.22 -25.85
CA LEU A 192 -15.84 -6.17 -27.23
C LEU A 192 -14.36 -6.62 -27.31
N PRO A 193 -13.97 -7.36 -28.37
CA PRO A 193 -12.58 -7.76 -28.56
C PRO A 193 -11.62 -6.57 -28.71
N ALA A 194 -10.38 -6.76 -28.28
CA ALA A 194 -9.32 -5.75 -28.35
C ALA A 194 -9.10 -5.21 -29.78
N GLU A 195 -9.27 -6.03 -30.81
CA GLU A 195 -9.10 -5.60 -32.22
C GLU A 195 -10.13 -4.54 -32.61
N LYS A 196 -11.38 -4.65 -32.11
CA LYS A 196 -12.42 -3.64 -32.35
C LYS A 196 -12.15 -2.36 -31.54
N LEU A 197 -11.66 -2.52 -30.32
CA LEU A 197 -11.41 -1.41 -29.40
C LEU A 197 -10.14 -0.63 -29.74
N SER A 198 -9.17 -1.24 -30.42
CA SER A 198 -7.97 -0.56 -30.94
C SER A 198 -8.30 0.66 -31.82
N GLN A 199 -9.45 0.63 -32.50
CA GLN A 199 -9.94 1.72 -33.35
C GLN A 199 -10.37 2.95 -32.55
N VAL A 200 -10.53 2.85 -31.22
CA VAL A 200 -10.97 3.95 -30.35
C VAL A 200 -9.99 5.12 -30.35
N HIS A 201 -8.71 4.84 -30.60
CA HIS A 201 -7.65 5.84 -30.64
C HIS A 201 -7.41 6.42 -32.04
N ASN A 202 -8.09 5.92 -33.07
CA ASN A 202 -7.88 6.38 -34.44
C ASN A 202 -8.56 7.74 -34.67
N PRO A 203 -7.81 8.76 -35.13
CA PRO A 203 -8.39 10.07 -35.41
C PRO A 203 -9.47 9.98 -36.49
N GLY A 204 -10.62 10.60 -36.25
CA GLY A 204 -11.75 10.66 -37.19
C GLY A 204 -12.79 9.55 -37.05
N ILE A 205 -12.61 8.58 -36.14
CA ILE A 205 -13.63 7.57 -35.83
C ILE A 205 -14.51 8.08 -34.69
N ASN A 206 -15.83 8.13 -34.92
CA ASN A 206 -16.79 8.42 -33.85
C ASN A 206 -16.98 7.16 -32.99
N THR A 207 -16.33 7.15 -31.83
CA THR A 207 -16.28 5.99 -30.93
C THR A 207 -17.28 6.12 -29.78
N SER A 208 -18.14 7.15 -29.80
CA SER A 208 -19.15 7.40 -28.76
C SER A 208 -20.01 6.17 -28.48
N LEU A 209 -20.34 5.39 -29.52
CA LEU A 209 -21.12 4.15 -29.41
C LEU A 209 -20.34 2.98 -28.78
N LEU A 210 -19.00 2.99 -28.83
CA LEU A 210 -18.13 1.98 -28.21
C LEU A 210 -17.82 2.35 -26.75
N VAL A 211 -17.55 3.64 -26.52
CA VAL A 211 -17.10 4.20 -25.24
C VAL A 211 -18.29 4.36 -24.29
N GLU A 212 -19.37 5.00 -24.73
CA GLU A 212 -20.52 5.34 -23.88
C GLU A 212 -21.63 4.28 -23.88
N HIS A 213 -21.40 3.11 -24.50
CA HIS A 213 -22.40 2.05 -24.66
C HIS A 213 -23.08 1.69 -23.33
N ALA A 214 -24.41 1.52 -23.32
CA ALA A 214 -25.20 1.28 -22.11
C ALA A 214 -24.74 0.04 -21.31
N TYR A 215 -24.10 -0.92 -21.99
CA TYR A 215 -23.66 -2.20 -21.43
C TYR A 215 -22.21 -2.21 -20.90
N ASN A 216 -21.50 -1.08 -20.95
CA ASN A 216 -20.19 -0.95 -20.30
C ASN A 216 -20.39 -0.28 -18.92
N PRO A 217 -20.56 -1.04 -17.83
CA PRO A 217 -20.83 -0.46 -16.51
C PRO A 217 -19.62 0.32 -15.97
N ILE A 218 -18.40 -0.15 -16.28
CA ILE A 218 -17.15 0.48 -15.86
C ILE A 218 -16.75 1.50 -16.93
N HIS A 219 -17.07 2.77 -16.70
CA HIS A 219 -16.69 3.87 -17.59
C HIS A 219 -16.50 5.15 -16.79
N ARG A 220 -15.37 5.83 -17.02
CA ARG A 220 -14.95 7.03 -16.28
C ARG A 220 -14.36 8.09 -17.19
N ARG A 221 -14.58 9.35 -16.83
CA ARG A 221 -13.88 10.51 -17.39
C ARG A 221 -13.36 11.40 -16.29
N TYR A 222 -12.21 12.00 -16.54
CA TYR A 222 -11.50 12.87 -15.62
C TYR A 222 -11.29 14.22 -16.29
N GLN A 223 -11.47 15.28 -15.52
CA GLN A 223 -11.11 16.64 -15.91
C GLN A 223 -10.14 17.19 -14.89
N TYR A 224 -9.16 17.90 -15.39
CA TYR A 224 -8.13 18.51 -14.57
C TYR A 224 -8.04 20.00 -14.86
N ASP A 225 -7.60 20.75 -13.86
CA ASP A 225 -7.22 22.14 -14.07
C ASP A 225 -5.82 22.25 -14.72
N PRO A 226 -5.39 23.48 -15.08
CA PRO A 226 -4.05 23.72 -15.62
C PRO A 226 -2.91 23.45 -14.63
N ALA A 227 -3.17 23.41 -13.31
CA ALA A 227 -2.16 23.15 -12.29
C ALA A 227 -1.85 21.66 -12.14
N GLY A 228 -2.77 20.78 -12.55
CA GLY A 228 -2.61 19.34 -12.38
C GLY A 228 -3.78 18.66 -11.70
N GLU A 229 -4.61 19.42 -10.99
CA GLU A 229 -5.54 18.91 -10.00
C GLU A 229 -6.81 18.37 -10.63
N LEU A 230 -7.34 17.27 -10.09
CA LEU A 230 -8.54 16.61 -10.60
C LEU A 230 -9.77 17.43 -10.20
N THR A 231 -10.38 18.17 -11.11
CA THR A 231 -11.55 19.01 -10.82
C THR A 231 -12.88 18.27 -10.97
N ARG A 232 -12.93 17.19 -11.74
CA ARG A 232 -14.17 16.45 -11.97
C ARG A 232 -13.93 15.00 -12.35
N THR A 233 -14.76 14.13 -11.80
CA THR A 233 -14.91 12.73 -12.22
C THR A 233 -16.35 12.50 -12.68
N LEU A 234 -16.50 11.85 -13.84
CA LEU A 234 -17.77 11.30 -14.32
C LEU A 234 -17.65 9.79 -14.37
N ASP A 235 -18.31 9.08 -13.46
CA ASP A 235 -18.29 7.62 -13.35
C ASP A 235 -19.72 7.08 -13.52
N LYS A 236 -19.91 6.04 -14.35
CA LYS A 236 -21.26 5.49 -14.60
C LYS A 236 -21.90 4.83 -13.37
N LEU A 237 -21.12 4.27 -12.47
CA LEU A 237 -21.58 3.60 -11.25
C LEU A 237 -21.74 4.58 -10.08
N ARG A 238 -20.92 5.64 -10.05
CA ARG A 238 -20.86 6.60 -8.91
C ARG A 238 -21.44 7.98 -9.21
N GLY A 239 -21.72 8.29 -10.47
CA GLY A 239 -22.20 9.59 -10.91
C GLY A 239 -21.07 10.62 -11.06
N GLU A 240 -21.46 11.89 -10.97
CA GLU A 240 -20.55 13.02 -11.07
C GLU A 240 -20.00 13.41 -9.69
N ILE A 241 -18.69 13.64 -9.61
CA ILE A 241 -18.02 14.22 -8.45
C ILE A 241 -17.21 15.42 -8.92
N LYS A 242 -17.33 16.55 -8.23
CA LYS A 242 -16.55 17.76 -8.45
C LYS A 242 -15.61 17.99 -7.27
N TYR A 243 -14.44 18.53 -7.56
CA TYR A 243 -13.46 18.84 -6.54
C TYR A 243 -13.01 20.29 -6.69
N GLU A 244 -12.85 20.96 -5.56
CA GLU A 244 -12.29 22.30 -5.50
C GLU A 244 -11.07 22.28 -4.59
N TYR A 245 -10.08 23.10 -4.93
CA TYR A 245 -8.81 23.17 -4.25
C TYR A 245 -8.52 24.60 -3.81
N GLU A 246 -7.82 24.76 -2.70
CA GLU A 246 -7.22 26.02 -2.33
C GLU A 246 -6.02 26.34 -3.24
N ALA A 247 -5.59 27.60 -3.26
CA ALA A 247 -4.49 28.05 -4.13
C ALA A 247 -3.13 27.35 -3.87
N ASN A 248 -2.99 26.69 -2.71
CA ASN A 248 -1.82 25.90 -2.34
C ASN A 248 -1.94 24.40 -2.71
N GLY A 249 -3.01 23.99 -3.40
CA GLY A 249 -3.27 22.61 -3.83
C GLY A 249 -3.99 21.74 -2.79
N GLN A 250 -4.38 22.28 -1.63
CA GLN A 250 -5.15 21.51 -0.64
C GLN A 250 -6.59 21.31 -1.11
N LEU A 251 -7.09 20.07 -1.02
CA LEU A 251 -8.48 19.75 -1.37
C LEU A 251 -9.43 20.50 -0.43
N HIS A 252 -10.24 21.40 -0.97
CA HIS A 252 -11.21 22.21 -0.25
C HIS A 252 -12.57 21.52 -0.17
N SER A 253 -13.04 20.93 -1.28
CA SER A 253 -14.33 20.25 -1.33
C SER A 253 -14.34 19.05 -2.28
N ARG A 254 -15.18 18.07 -1.97
CA ARG A 254 -15.59 16.94 -2.82
C ARG A 254 -17.12 16.95 -2.86
N ASP A 255 -17.68 17.44 -3.95
CA ASP A 255 -19.13 17.53 -4.14
C ASP A 255 -19.66 16.40 -5.03
N THR A 256 -20.60 15.63 -4.51
CA THR A 256 -21.26 14.51 -5.19
C THR A 256 -22.63 14.89 -5.77
N GLY A 257 -23.03 16.17 -5.65
CA GLY A 257 -24.37 16.65 -5.96
C GLY A 257 -25.43 16.23 -4.93
N LYS A 258 -25.02 15.55 -3.84
CA LYS A 258 -25.88 15.13 -2.73
C LYS A 258 -25.38 15.75 -1.43
N LEU A 259 -26.28 16.37 -0.68
CA LEU A 259 -25.93 17.07 0.56
C LEU A 259 -25.24 16.18 1.61
N VAL A 260 -25.59 14.88 1.66
CA VAL A 260 -25.11 13.96 2.72
C VAL A 260 -23.75 13.32 2.39
N ASP A 261 -23.42 13.21 1.09
CA ASP A 261 -22.23 12.48 0.62
C ASP A 261 -21.09 13.43 0.23
N SER A 262 -21.36 14.75 0.19
CA SER A 262 -20.36 15.79 -0.09
C SER A 262 -19.50 16.09 1.15
N GLU A 263 -18.22 16.40 0.91
CA GLU A 263 -17.23 16.67 1.94
C GLU A 263 -16.60 18.04 1.72
N GLU A 264 -16.40 18.79 2.78
CA GLU A 264 -15.58 20.00 2.79
C GLU A 264 -14.38 19.78 3.71
N PHE A 265 -13.32 20.56 3.55
CA PHE A 265 -12.11 20.42 4.34
C PHE A 265 -11.54 21.78 4.73
N ARG A 266 -10.93 21.83 5.90
CA ARG A 266 -10.20 22.99 6.41
C ARG A 266 -8.87 22.54 6.97
N TYR A 267 -7.85 23.37 6.84
CA TYR A 267 -6.50 23.08 7.27
C TYR A 267 -5.94 24.25 8.08
N ASP A 268 -5.00 23.96 8.98
CA ASP A 268 -4.11 25.00 9.51
C ASP A 268 -2.94 25.27 8.55
N ALA A 269 -2.09 26.24 8.89
CA ALA A 269 -0.93 26.61 8.08
C ALA A 269 0.14 25.50 7.95
N ALA A 270 0.09 24.46 8.80
CA ALA A 270 0.95 23.29 8.73
C ALA A 270 0.29 22.10 8.00
N ALA A 271 -0.84 22.36 7.33
CA ALA A 271 -1.63 21.37 6.59
C ALA A 271 -2.29 20.29 7.46
N ASN A 272 -2.43 20.50 8.76
CA ASN A 272 -3.24 19.60 9.60
C ASN A 272 -4.71 19.88 9.37
N ARG A 273 -5.54 18.82 9.25
CA ARG A 273 -6.98 19.01 9.11
C ARG A 273 -7.59 19.60 10.39
N LEU A 274 -8.54 20.49 10.21
CA LEU A 274 -9.34 21.11 11.27
C LEU A 274 -10.81 20.67 11.19
N ASN A 275 -11.51 20.66 12.34
CA ASN A 275 -12.96 20.43 12.34
C ASN A 275 -13.69 21.63 11.72
N PHE A 276 -14.88 21.45 11.15
CA PHE A 276 -15.61 22.56 10.53
C PHE A 276 -15.95 23.72 11.47
N ASN A 277 -16.16 23.43 12.75
CA ASN A 277 -16.56 24.43 13.73
C ASN A 277 -15.37 25.12 14.42
N THR A 278 -14.14 24.83 13.99
CA THR A 278 -12.95 25.51 14.54
C THR A 278 -12.82 26.91 13.98
N SER A 279 -12.25 27.81 14.79
CA SER A 279 -11.86 29.14 14.36
C SER A 279 -10.82 29.04 13.23
N GLN A 280 -10.79 30.03 12.34
CA GLN A 280 -9.75 30.14 11.31
C GLN A 280 -8.32 30.28 11.89
N PHE A 281 -8.20 30.56 13.19
CA PHE A 281 -6.91 30.69 13.90
C PHE A 281 -6.55 29.45 14.71
N ASP A 282 -7.40 28.42 14.70
CA ASP A 282 -7.08 27.16 15.37
C ASP A 282 -5.97 26.43 14.61
N HIS A 283 -5.09 25.78 15.35
CA HIS A 283 -3.98 25.01 14.80
C HIS A 283 -3.78 23.74 15.62
N VAL A 284 -3.29 22.70 14.98
CA VAL A 284 -2.96 21.45 15.64
C VAL A 284 -1.57 21.58 16.23
N LYS A 285 -1.51 21.71 17.55
CA LYS A 285 -0.25 21.78 18.28
C LYS A 285 0.61 20.54 17.99
N ASP A 286 1.89 20.76 17.72
CA ASP A 286 2.92 19.74 17.48
C ASP A 286 2.58 18.77 16.32
N ASN A 287 1.67 19.16 15.42
CA ASN A 287 1.08 18.31 14.36
C ASN A 287 0.47 16.99 14.90
N ARG A 288 -0.05 17.00 16.14
CA ARG A 288 -0.70 15.85 16.78
C ARG A 288 -2.18 16.14 17.04
N ILE A 289 -3.05 15.55 16.23
CA ILE A 289 -4.50 15.66 16.41
C ILE A 289 -4.88 14.95 17.70
N LYS A 290 -5.29 15.69 18.74
CA LYS A 290 -5.79 15.12 20.01
C LYS A 290 -7.30 14.90 20.03
N GLN A 291 -8.04 15.68 19.25
CA GLN A 291 -9.49 15.55 19.13
C GLN A 291 -9.94 15.83 17.69
N TRP A 292 -10.81 14.98 17.17
CA TRP A 292 -11.42 15.13 15.86
C TRP A 292 -12.87 14.64 15.92
N ARG A 293 -13.84 15.54 15.71
CA ARG A 293 -15.27 15.23 15.91
C ARG A 293 -15.51 14.56 17.28
N ASP A 294 -16.06 13.36 17.29
CA ASP A 294 -16.36 12.53 18.47
C ASP A 294 -15.19 11.61 18.87
N GLN A 295 -13.99 11.84 18.31
CA GLN A 295 -12.82 11.00 18.50
C GLN A 295 -11.74 11.73 19.29
N GLU A 296 -11.11 11.02 20.21
CA GLU A 296 -9.98 11.51 21.01
C GLU A 296 -8.77 10.59 20.80
N TYR A 297 -7.59 11.18 20.78
CA TYR A 297 -6.35 10.50 20.43
C TYR A 297 -5.26 10.81 21.46
N ALA A 298 -4.57 9.77 21.93
CA ALA A 298 -3.39 9.90 22.79
C ALA A 298 -2.16 9.28 22.13
N TYR A 299 -1.02 9.94 22.29
CA TYR A 299 0.24 9.53 21.69
C TYR A 299 1.28 9.23 22.77
N ASP A 300 2.20 8.31 22.49
CA ASP A 300 3.36 8.11 23.34
C ASP A 300 4.40 9.25 23.18
N ALA A 301 5.47 9.14 23.96
CA ALA A 301 6.56 10.11 23.98
C ALA A 301 7.36 10.18 22.65
N TRP A 302 7.21 9.20 21.76
CA TRP A 302 7.86 9.14 20.43
C TRP A 302 6.91 9.53 19.29
N GLY A 303 5.65 9.82 19.59
CA GLY A 303 4.64 10.27 18.62
C GLY A 303 3.78 9.16 18.03
N ASN A 304 3.87 7.93 18.53
CA ASN A 304 3.00 6.84 18.08
C ASN A 304 1.61 6.97 18.72
N LEU A 305 0.54 6.73 17.96
CA LEU A 305 -0.83 6.72 18.48
C LEU A 305 -1.02 5.50 19.40
N ILE A 306 -1.25 5.69 20.70
CA ILE A 306 -1.41 4.58 21.67
C ILE A 306 -2.86 4.38 22.11
N GLU A 307 -3.72 5.38 21.94
CA GLU A 307 -5.13 5.29 22.29
C GLU A 307 -6.00 6.09 21.32
N LYS A 308 -7.10 5.50 20.88
CA LYS A 308 -8.17 6.19 20.13
C LYS A 308 -9.51 5.88 20.77
N ARG A 309 -10.20 6.91 21.28
CA ARG A 309 -11.58 6.82 21.74
C ARG A 309 -12.49 7.31 20.63
N SER A 310 -13.64 6.67 20.43
CA SER A 310 -14.64 7.08 19.44
C SER A 310 -16.03 6.96 20.05
N GLY A 311 -16.70 8.10 20.21
CA GLY A 311 -17.95 8.18 20.97
C GLY A 311 -17.79 7.72 22.43
N MET A 312 -18.88 7.27 23.04
CA MET A 312 -18.90 6.88 24.46
C MET A 312 -18.53 5.41 24.73
N SER A 313 -18.39 4.58 23.69
CA SER A 313 -18.34 3.12 23.85
C SER A 313 -17.12 2.44 23.24
N ARG A 314 -16.46 3.02 22.23
CA ARG A 314 -15.34 2.38 21.52
C ARG A 314 -14.00 2.95 21.99
N LEU A 315 -13.12 2.07 22.42
CA LEU A 315 -11.74 2.36 22.83
C LEU A 315 -10.80 1.43 22.07
N GLN A 316 -9.83 2.00 21.36
CA GLN A 316 -8.75 1.25 20.74
C GLN A 316 -7.42 1.58 21.41
N THR A 317 -6.62 0.56 21.69
CA THR A 317 -5.26 0.68 22.23
C THR A 317 -4.26 0.09 21.27
N PHE A 318 -3.06 0.67 21.21
CA PHE A 318 -2.02 0.30 20.26
C PHE A 318 -0.66 0.18 20.95
N SER A 319 0.11 -0.85 20.61
CA SER A 319 1.47 -1.09 21.13
C SER A 319 2.46 -1.24 19.99
N TYR A 320 3.66 -0.69 20.18
CA TYR A 320 4.69 -0.62 19.15
C TYR A 320 5.99 -1.29 19.62
N ASP A 321 6.79 -1.74 18.66
CA ASP A 321 8.18 -2.11 18.92
C ASP A 321 9.11 -0.88 18.94
N GLY A 322 10.37 -1.11 19.28
CA GLY A 322 11.44 -0.12 19.33
C GLY A 322 11.81 0.49 17.98
N GLU A 323 11.23 -0.01 16.88
CA GLU A 323 11.29 0.60 15.54
C GLU A 323 10.01 1.38 15.17
N ASN A 324 9.11 1.61 16.15
CA ASN A 324 7.82 2.28 15.97
C ASN A 324 6.86 1.54 15.02
N ARG A 325 6.95 0.20 14.93
CA ARG A 325 6.00 -0.61 14.15
C ARG A 325 4.90 -1.13 15.05
N LEU A 326 3.64 -1.04 14.62
CA LEU A 326 2.49 -1.51 15.38
C LEU A 326 2.55 -3.04 15.54
N VAL A 327 2.74 -3.55 16.76
CA VAL A 327 2.82 -4.99 17.04
C VAL A 327 1.55 -5.56 17.66
N ARG A 328 0.73 -4.72 18.31
CA ARG A 328 -0.55 -5.13 18.89
C ARG A 328 -1.57 -4.01 18.83
N ALA A 329 -2.82 -4.34 18.54
CA ALA A 329 -3.97 -3.47 18.65
C ALA A 329 -5.13 -4.21 19.34
N GLU A 330 -5.92 -3.50 20.14
CA GLU A 330 -7.11 -4.05 20.79
C GLU A 330 -8.27 -3.06 20.66
N THR A 331 -9.47 -3.56 20.38
CA THR A 331 -10.70 -2.76 20.35
C THR A 331 -11.63 -3.24 21.45
N LEU A 332 -12.01 -2.34 22.35
CA LEU A 332 -13.06 -2.55 23.33
C LEU A 332 -14.32 -1.79 22.92
N VAL A 333 -15.47 -2.45 23.01
CA VAL A 333 -16.80 -1.84 22.81
C VAL A 333 -17.65 -2.07 24.05
N GLY A 334 -18.12 -0.98 24.66
CA GLY A 334 -18.89 -1.05 25.91
C GLY A 334 -18.12 -1.71 27.05
N GLY A 335 -16.79 -1.57 27.06
CA GLY A 335 -15.88 -2.17 28.05
C GLY A 335 -15.59 -3.66 27.85
N LYS A 336 -16.10 -4.28 26.77
CA LYS A 336 -15.79 -5.67 26.41
C LYS A 336 -14.81 -5.71 25.25
N LEU A 337 -13.86 -6.64 25.28
CA LEU A 337 -12.95 -6.88 24.17
C LEU A 337 -13.74 -7.41 22.97
N GLU A 338 -13.74 -6.65 21.87
CA GLU A 338 -14.42 -6.99 20.62
C GLU A 338 -13.44 -7.59 19.62
N SER A 339 -12.25 -7.00 19.51
CA SER A 339 -11.21 -7.48 18.61
C SER A 339 -9.78 -7.28 19.14
N THR A 340 -8.87 -8.13 18.66
CA THR A 340 -7.42 -7.96 18.79
C THR A 340 -6.72 -8.19 17.46
N GLY A 341 -5.58 -7.53 17.27
CA GLY A 341 -4.66 -7.77 16.16
C GLY A 341 -3.22 -7.82 16.68
N ALA A 342 -2.46 -8.82 16.24
CA ALA A 342 -1.04 -8.96 16.54
C ALA A 342 -0.25 -9.09 15.24
N TYR A 343 0.77 -8.26 15.05
CA TYR A 343 1.48 -8.11 13.78
C TYR A 343 2.96 -8.45 13.92
N ARG A 344 3.53 -9.07 12.87
CA ARG A 344 4.95 -9.44 12.82
C ARG A 344 5.60 -8.88 11.57
N TYR A 345 6.84 -8.42 11.72
CA TYR A 345 7.62 -7.78 10.66
C TYR A 345 8.96 -8.46 10.47
N ASP A 346 9.46 -8.47 9.24
CA ASP A 346 10.83 -8.87 8.93
C ASP A 346 11.83 -7.72 9.19
N SER A 347 13.09 -7.99 8.89
CA SER A 347 14.21 -7.07 9.05
C SER A 347 14.22 -5.92 8.05
N LEU A 348 13.42 -6.00 6.98
CA LEU A 348 13.18 -4.92 6.02
C LEU A 348 11.99 -4.03 6.42
N GLY A 349 11.27 -4.39 7.49
CA GLY A 349 10.12 -3.63 8.00
C GLY A 349 8.78 -4.03 7.36
N ARG A 350 8.75 -5.12 6.58
CA ARG A 350 7.54 -5.60 5.90
C ARG A 350 6.73 -6.48 6.84
N ARG A 351 5.41 -6.33 6.87
CA ARG A 351 4.53 -7.17 7.69
C ARG A 351 4.45 -8.57 7.07
N VAL A 352 4.98 -9.57 7.75
CA VAL A 352 5.05 -10.97 7.26
C VAL A 352 3.99 -11.87 7.87
N ALA A 353 3.33 -11.44 8.94
CA ALA A 353 2.18 -12.15 9.48
C ALA A 353 1.26 -11.22 10.30
N LYS A 354 -0.01 -11.60 10.39
CA LYS A 354 -0.94 -11.11 11.40
C LYS A 354 -1.75 -12.26 12.02
N VAL A 355 -2.12 -12.08 13.28
CA VAL A 355 -3.13 -12.89 13.95
C VAL A 355 -4.18 -11.92 14.46
N SER A 356 -5.42 -12.08 14.02
CA SER A 356 -6.56 -11.29 14.48
C SER A 356 -7.53 -12.19 15.24
N GLU A 357 -8.22 -11.62 16.21
CA GLU A 357 -9.38 -12.24 16.85
C GLU A 357 -10.51 -11.24 16.80
N VAL A 358 -11.65 -11.58 16.20
CA VAL A 358 -12.82 -10.71 16.11
C VAL A 358 -14.03 -11.52 16.58
N ASN A 359 -14.71 -11.05 17.64
CA ASN A 359 -15.86 -11.74 18.23
C ASN A 359 -15.59 -13.22 18.56
N GLY A 360 -14.37 -13.54 19.01
CA GLY A 360 -13.93 -14.90 19.37
C GLY A 360 -13.52 -15.79 18.19
N VAL A 361 -13.53 -15.27 16.96
CA VAL A 361 -13.02 -15.96 15.77
C VAL A 361 -11.58 -15.53 15.54
N THR A 362 -10.64 -16.47 15.62
CA THR A 362 -9.22 -16.23 15.33
C THR A 362 -8.93 -16.50 13.86
N GLU A 363 -8.26 -15.55 13.22
CA GLU A 363 -7.71 -15.70 11.87
C GLU A 363 -6.20 -15.46 11.90
N GLN A 364 -5.45 -16.24 11.13
CA GLN A 364 -4.02 -16.08 10.94
C GLN A 364 -3.72 -15.89 9.47
N LYS A 365 -3.04 -14.79 9.13
CA LYS A 365 -2.56 -14.51 7.77
C LYS A 365 -1.04 -14.43 7.74
N HIS A 366 -0.44 -14.99 6.69
CA HIS A 366 0.96 -14.80 6.31
C HIS A 366 1.05 -13.97 5.04
N PHE A 367 2.14 -13.19 4.91
CA PHE A 367 2.35 -12.35 3.75
C PHE A 367 3.72 -12.60 3.14
N LEU A 368 3.75 -12.72 1.82
CA LEU A 368 4.95 -12.77 1.00
C LEU A 368 5.09 -11.45 0.24
N TRP A 369 6.32 -10.98 0.06
CA TRP A 369 6.62 -9.67 -0.53
C TRP A 369 7.58 -9.79 -1.72
N GLN A 370 7.34 -9.00 -2.77
CA GLN A 370 8.31 -8.76 -3.84
C GLN A 370 8.87 -7.33 -3.66
N GLY A 371 10.09 -7.21 -3.16
CA GLY A 371 10.60 -5.90 -2.72
C GLY A 371 9.70 -5.35 -1.61
N LEU A 372 9.05 -4.20 -1.85
CA LEU A 372 8.11 -3.56 -0.92
C LEU A 372 6.63 -3.69 -1.37
N ARG A 373 6.31 -4.56 -2.32
CA ARG A 373 4.93 -4.86 -2.74
C ARG A 373 4.47 -6.19 -2.16
N MET A 374 3.30 -6.21 -1.50
CA MET A 374 2.71 -7.44 -0.96
C MET A 374 2.33 -8.35 -2.13
N LEU A 375 3.07 -9.43 -2.33
CA LEU A 375 2.86 -10.32 -3.45
C LEU A 375 1.74 -11.32 -3.17
N ARG A 376 1.63 -11.81 -1.93
CA ARG A 376 0.69 -12.89 -1.60
C ARG A 376 0.24 -12.79 -0.15
N GLU A 377 -1.00 -13.12 0.09
CA GLU A 377 -1.53 -13.42 1.43
C GLU A 377 -1.95 -14.88 1.51
N GLU A 378 -1.82 -15.49 2.70
CA GLU A 378 -2.16 -16.89 2.93
C GLU A 378 -2.85 -17.06 4.27
N THR A 379 -3.97 -17.77 4.28
CA THR A 379 -4.64 -18.34 5.44
C THR A 379 -4.53 -19.87 5.38
N PRO A 380 -4.82 -20.61 6.46
CA PRO A 380 -4.88 -22.07 6.39
C PRO A 380 -5.83 -22.55 5.29
N GLY A 381 -5.31 -23.23 4.27
CA GLY A 381 -6.08 -23.79 3.15
C GLY A 381 -6.44 -22.83 2.02
N GLN A 382 -6.02 -21.55 2.07
CA GLN A 382 -6.34 -20.58 1.03
C GLN A 382 -5.22 -19.54 0.83
N SER A 383 -5.03 -19.08 -0.40
CA SER A 383 -4.04 -18.04 -0.72
C SER A 383 -4.53 -17.12 -1.81
N SER A 384 -4.11 -15.85 -1.76
CA SER A 384 -4.39 -14.84 -2.78
C SER A 384 -3.07 -14.24 -3.27
N LEU A 385 -2.74 -14.45 -4.54
CA LEU A 385 -1.58 -13.84 -5.23
C LEU A 385 -2.02 -12.54 -5.90
N TYR A 386 -1.39 -11.43 -5.54
CA TYR A 386 -1.64 -10.12 -6.10
C TYR A 386 -0.65 -9.80 -7.22
N ILE A 387 -1.18 -9.41 -8.38
CA ILE A 387 -0.43 -9.00 -9.56
C ILE A 387 -0.68 -7.51 -9.78
N TYR A 388 0.40 -6.74 -9.95
CA TYR A 388 0.36 -5.28 -10.04
C TYR A 388 0.68 -4.79 -11.45
N GLU A 389 0.26 -3.57 -11.76
CA GLU A 389 0.75 -2.88 -12.94
C GLU A 389 2.28 -2.65 -12.86
N PRO A 390 2.98 -2.57 -14.01
CA PRO A 390 4.42 -2.38 -14.04
C PRO A 390 4.88 -1.12 -13.30
N GLY A 391 5.85 -1.27 -12.40
CA GLY A 391 6.45 -0.15 -11.69
C GLY A 391 5.52 0.59 -10.71
N SER A 392 4.34 0.05 -10.40
CA SER A 392 3.37 0.70 -9.50
C SER A 392 2.88 -0.23 -8.39
N TYR A 393 2.04 0.32 -7.51
CA TYR A 393 1.27 -0.39 -6.49
C TYR A 393 -0.21 -0.52 -6.87
N ALA A 394 -0.59 -0.11 -8.08
CA ALA A 394 -1.94 -0.30 -8.60
C ALA A 394 -2.15 -1.79 -8.91
N PRO A 395 -3.12 -2.46 -8.27
CA PRO A 395 -3.33 -3.88 -8.52
C PRO A 395 -4.02 -4.06 -9.88
N LEU A 396 -3.63 -5.12 -10.58
CA LEU A 396 -4.11 -5.48 -11.91
C LEU A 396 -5.00 -6.73 -11.86
N ALA A 397 -4.53 -7.77 -11.17
CA ALA A 397 -5.27 -9.02 -10.98
C ALA A 397 -5.00 -9.66 -9.62
N ARG A 398 -5.87 -10.57 -9.21
CA ARG A 398 -5.71 -11.46 -8.05
C ARG A 398 -5.98 -12.89 -8.46
N VAL A 399 -5.11 -13.81 -8.05
CA VAL A 399 -5.30 -15.26 -8.24
C VAL A 399 -5.51 -15.91 -6.89
N ASP A 400 -6.71 -16.42 -6.67
CA ASP A 400 -7.06 -17.14 -5.45
C ASP A 400 -6.89 -18.63 -5.68
N GLN A 401 -6.33 -19.32 -4.70
CA GLN A 401 -6.12 -20.76 -4.70
C GLN A 401 -6.59 -21.32 -3.36
N GLU A 402 -7.60 -22.18 -3.42
CA GLU A 402 -8.03 -23.04 -2.30
C GLU A 402 -7.32 -24.39 -2.35
N GLU A 403 -7.02 -24.98 -1.20
CA GLU A 403 -6.36 -26.28 -1.11
C GLU A 403 -7.22 -27.37 -1.76
N GLY A 404 -6.71 -27.99 -2.83
CA GLY A 404 -7.44 -28.98 -3.62
C GLY A 404 -8.50 -28.41 -4.58
N GLY A 405 -8.66 -27.09 -4.63
CA GLY A 405 -9.56 -26.38 -5.55
C GLY A 405 -8.87 -25.92 -6.85
N GLU A 406 -9.67 -25.38 -7.77
CA GLU A 406 -9.16 -24.70 -8.96
C GLU A 406 -8.79 -23.25 -8.66
N GLN A 407 -7.89 -22.69 -9.47
CA GLN A 407 -7.52 -21.29 -9.38
C GLN A 407 -8.67 -20.40 -9.84
N THR A 408 -8.96 -19.36 -9.05
CA THR A 408 -9.94 -18.35 -9.43
C THR A 408 -9.24 -17.02 -9.71
N LEU A 409 -9.47 -16.48 -10.91
CA LEU A 409 -8.84 -15.26 -11.38
C LEU A 409 -9.81 -14.08 -11.32
N TYR A 410 -9.35 -13.01 -10.69
CA TYR A 410 -10.06 -11.74 -10.55
C TYR A 410 -9.25 -10.58 -11.12
N TYR A 411 -9.94 -9.55 -11.58
CA TYR A 411 -9.34 -8.38 -12.22
C TYR A 411 -9.76 -7.10 -11.54
N PHE A 412 -8.78 -6.25 -11.22
CA PHE A 412 -9.03 -4.96 -10.61
C PHE A 412 -9.31 -3.88 -11.65
N HIS A 413 -10.27 -3.03 -11.34
CA HIS A 413 -10.59 -1.83 -12.11
C HIS A 413 -10.38 -0.63 -11.20
N THR A 414 -9.34 0.15 -11.48
CA THR A 414 -8.90 1.24 -10.60
C THR A 414 -9.35 2.61 -11.10
N ASP A 415 -9.24 3.63 -10.25
CA ASP A 415 -9.28 5.02 -10.68
C ASP A 415 -7.97 5.47 -11.40
N GLN A 416 -7.82 6.77 -11.66
CA GLN A 416 -6.65 7.37 -12.29
C GLN A 416 -5.37 7.34 -11.43
N ILE A 417 -5.49 7.10 -10.11
CA ILE A 417 -4.38 6.98 -9.17
C ILE A 417 -4.22 5.55 -8.64
N GLY A 418 -4.81 4.55 -9.28
CA GLY A 418 -4.62 3.14 -8.91
C GLY A 418 -5.43 2.64 -7.71
N THR A 419 -6.44 3.39 -7.24
CA THR A 419 -7.36 2.93 -6.19
C THR A 419 -8.33 1.88 -6.77
N PRO A 420 -8.42 0.66 -6.24
CA PRO A 420 -9.41 -0.33 -6.65
C PRO A 420 -10.82 0.21 -6.43
N LEU A 421 -11.63 0.26 -7.48
CA LEU A 421 -13.03 0.68 -7.44
C LEU A 421 -13.97 -0.51 -7.66
N GLU A 422 -13.59 -1.43 -8.54
CA GLU A 422 -14.26 -2.72 -8.73
C GLU A 422 -13.25 -3.85 -8.84
N MET A 423 -13.75 -5.06 -8.63
CA MET A 423 -13.10 -6.31 -8.99
C MET A 423 -14.08 -7.16 -9.79
N THR A 424 -13.66 -7.70 -10.93
CA THR A 424 -14.47 -8.61 -11.75
C THR A 424 -13.91 -10.02 -11.76
N ASP A 425 -14.76 -11.02 -11.97
CA ASP A 425 -14.33 -12.38 -12.29
C ASP A 425 -13.87 -12.51 -13.76
N HIS A 426 -13.48 -13.72 -14.17
CA HIS A 426 -13.06 -14.02 -15.55
C HIS A 426 -14.16 -13.80 -16.60
N GLU A 427 -15.43 -13.84 -16.21
CA GLU A 427 -16.59 -13.62 -17.09
C GLU A 427 -16.93 -12.13 -17.25
N GLY A 428 -16.26 -11.25 -16.49
CA GLY A 428 -16.49 -9.81 -16.50
C GLY A 428 -17.60 -9.36 -15.55
N GLN A 429 -18.06 -10.23 -14.65
CA GLN A 429 -19.08 -9.87 -13.65
C GLN A 429 -18.40 -9.17 -12.47
N ILE A 430 -19.00 -8.09 -11.99
CA ILE A 430 -18.51 -7.37 -10.80
C ILE A 430 -18.79 -8.23 -9.56
N VAL A 431 -17.73 -8.64 -8.87
CA VAL A 431 -17.79 -9.44 -7.63
C VAL A 431 -17.45 -8.62 -6.38
N TRP A 432 -16.88 -7.43 -6.57
CA TRP A 432 -16.64 -6.46 -5.50
C TRP A 432 -16.69 -5.04 -6.07
N GLN A 433 -17.29 -4.10 -5.33
CA GLN A 433 -17.41 -2.69 -5.71
C GLN A 433 -17.46 -1.80 -4.48
N ALA A 434 -16.61 -0.78 -4.44
CA ALA A 434 -16.55 0.19 -3.35
C ALA A 434 -16.68 1.64 -3.81
N THR A 435 -17.38 2.45 -3.02
CA THR A 435 -17.36 3.92 -3.12
C THR A 435 -16.56 4.48 -1.96
N TYR A 436 -15.68 5.43 -2.23
CA TYR A 436 -14.75 6.02 -1.27
C TYR A 436 -15.03 7.49 -1.00
N LYS A 437 -14.76 7.88 0.24
CA LYS A 437 -14.54 9.28 0.63
C LYS A 437 -13.18 9.77 0.14
N ALA A 438 -12.96 11.08 0.14
CA ALA A 438 -11.75 11.70 -0.40
C ALA A 438 -10.44 11.11 0.16
N TRP A 439 -10.44 10.70 1.43
CA TRP A 439 -9.26 10.18 2.14
C TRP A 439 -9.27 8.65 2.31
N GLY A 440 -9.97 7.92 1.44
CA GLY A 440 -9.84 6.46 1.33
C GLY A 440 -10.73 5.64 2.28
N ALA A 441 -11.53 6.28 3.12
CA ALA A 441 -12.55 5.59 3.88
C ALA A 441 -13.64 5.05 2.94
N VAL A 442 -13.99 3.77 3.09
CA VAL A 442 -15.09 3.16 2.34
C VAL A 442 -16.40 3.78 2.83
N GLU A 443 -17.09 4.46 1.92
CA GLU A 443 -18.42 5.03 2.13
C GLU A 443 -19.51 3.98 1.97
N ARG A 444 -19.36 3.12 0.95
CA ARG A 444 -20.31 2.06 0.63
C ARG A 444 -19.62 0.91 -0.08
N LEU A 445 -19.98 -0.33 0.27
CA LEU A 445 -19.68 -1.52 -0.52
C LEU A 445 -20.97 -1.91 -1.25
N ASP A 446 -21.02 -1.62 -2.54
CA ASP A 446 -22.19 -1.92 -3.39
C ASP A 446 -22.25 -3.43 -3.72
N VAL A 447 -21.09 -4.06 -3.87
CA VAL A 447 -20.94 -5.50 -4.08
C VAL A 447 -19.78 -6.00 -3.21
N SER A 448 -19.96 -7.15 -2.57
CA SER A 448 -18.96 -7.77 -1.70
C SER A 448 -19.11 -9.29 -1.70
N ALA A 449 -19.18 -9.89 -2.89
CA ALA A 449 -19.26 -11.34 -3.04
C ALA A 449 -17.93 -12.03 -2.71
N VAL A 450 -16.82 -11.29 -2.82
CA VAL A 450 -15.46 -11.73 -2.51
C VAL A 450 -14.81 -10.69 -1.59
N GLU A 451 -14.07 -11.14 -0.58
CA GLU A 451 -13.27 -10.25 0.29
C GLU A 451 -12.17 -9.58 -0.53
N GLN A 452 -11.96 -8.29 -0.32
CA GLN A 452 -10.89 -7.52 -0.95
C GLN A 452 -10.38 -6.48 0.07
N ASN A 453 -9.08 -6.52 0.35
CA ASN A 453 -8.45 -5.69 1.39
C ASN A 453 -7.54 -4.59 0.86
N LEU A 454 -7.19 -4.57 -0.43
CA LEU A 454 -6.37 -3.47 -0.97
C LEU A 454 -7.19 -2.17 -1.05
N ARG A 455 -6.57 -1.04 -0.74
CA ARG A 455 -7.22 0.29 -0.73
C ARG A 455 -6.44 1.24 -1.61
N PHE A 456 -6.08 2.44 -1.16
CA PHE A 456 -5.15 3.26 -1.92
C PHE A 456 -3.85 2.48 -2.20
N GLN A 457 -3.12 2.91 -3.23
CA GLN A 457 -1.88 2.25 -3.65
C GLN A 457 -0.98 1.90 -2.46
N GLY A 458 -0.68 0.61 -2.29
CA GLY A 458 0.15 0.08 -1.21
C GLY A 458 -0.55 -0.15 0.13
N GLN A 459 -1.83 0.18 0.26
CA GLN A 459 -2.60 -0.01 1.49
C GLN A 459 -3.30 -1.35 1.56
N TYR A 460 -3.23 -1.98 2.72
CA TYR A 460 -3.98 -3.17 3.10
C TYR A 460 -4.90 -2.86 4.29
N PHE A 461 -6.20 -3.12 4.16
CA PHE A 461 -7.20 -2.91 5.21
C PHE A 461 -7.19 -4.03 6.24
N ASP A 462 -7.09 -3.66 7.52
CA ASP A 462 -7.22 -4.58 8.65
C ASP A 462 -8.58 -4.36 9.32
N ASP A 463 -9.50 -5.30 9.13
CA ASP A 463 -10.85 -5.26 9.67
C ASP A 463 -10.86 -5.21 11.20
N GLU A 464 -9.91 -5.89 11.85
CA GLU A 464 -9.85 -5.97 13.30
C GLU A 464 -9.52 -4.62 13.97
N THR A 465 -8.94 -3.66 13.23
CA THR A 465 -8.63 -2.31 13.71
C THR A 465 -9.35 -1.20 12.97
N GLY A 466 -9.79 -1.45 11.74
CA GLY A 466 -10.24 -0.43 10.79
C GLY A 466 -9.11 0.44 10.23
N LEU A 467 -7.84 0.06 10.44
CA LEU A 467 -6.67 0.78 9.91
C LEU A 467 -6.25 0.25 8.54
N HIS A 468 -5.37 1.01 7.90
CA HIS A 468 -4.79 0.70 6.60
C HIS A 468 -3.28 0.61 6.76
N TYR A 469 -2.74 -0.60 6.70
CA TYR A 469 -1.31 -0.84 6.71
C TYR A 469 -0.67 -0.36 5.40
N ASN A 470 0.39 0.45 5.47
CA ASN A 470 1.10 1.02 4.33
C ASN A 470 2.62 0.85 4.46
N THR A 471 3.08 -0.41 4.55
CA THR A 471 4.49 -0.85 4.69
C THR A 471 5.20 -0.36 5.95
N PHE A 472 5.42 0.95 6.08
CA PHE A 472 6.13 1.59 7.19
C PHE A 472 5.20 2.40 8.13
N ARG A 473 3.88 2.39 7.88
CA ARG A 473 2.88 3.16 8.64
C ARG A 473 1.57 2.40 8.78
#